data_AF-D2RET1-F1
#
_entry.id   AF-D2RET1-F1
#
_cell.length_a   1.000
_cell.length_b   1.000
_cell.length_c   1.000
_cell.angle_alpha   90.00
_cell.angle_beta   90.00
_cell.angle_gamma   90.00
#
_symmetry.space_group_name_H-M   'P 1'
#
loop_
_entity.id
_entity.type
_entity.pdbx_description
1 polymer ?
#
loop_
_entity_poly.entity_id
_entity_poly.type
_entity_poly.pdbx_seq_one_letter_code
_entity_poly.pdbx_strand_id
1 'polypeptide(L)'
;MDALTLIGLVVAVGLVIDLIMLILTKLLPEKVKSEVKEMRYEAGNVPIERPKHALPFQYVPYLILFLAVEPIAVLMLLLSPFSDYIKFLAVTLALLIPPLLGGVKLAERVGN
;
A
#
# COMPACT_ATOMS: atom_id res chain seq x y z
N MET A 1 -12.09 10.38 -27.71
CA MET A 1 -10.83 10.36 -26.95
C MET A 1 -10.52 8.92 -26.64
N ASP A 2 -9.31 8.46 -26.96
CA ASP A 2 -8.91 7.07 -26.69
C ASP A 2 -8.66 6.88 -25.19
N ALA A 3 -8.87 5.67 -24.67
CA ALA A 3 -8.74 5.37 -23.24
C ALA A 3 -7.38 5.80 -22.67
N LEU A 4 -6.30 5.61 -23.45
CA LEU A 4 -4.96 6.05 -23.07
C LEU A 4 -4.86 7.58 -22.91
N THR A 5 -5.47 8.34 -23.81
CA THR A 5 -5.49 9.80 -23.74
C THR A 5 -6.30 10.32 -22.56
N LEU A 6 -7.41 9.64 -22.22
CA LEU A 6 -8.23 9.97 -21.06
C LEU A 6 -7.47 9.71 -19.75
N ILE A 7 -6.86 8.53 -19.61
CA ILE A 7 -6.05 8.18 -18.43
C ILE A 7 -4.88 9.15 -18.26
N GLY A 8 -4.16 9.42 -19.35
CA GLY A 8 -3.05 10.37 -19.35
C GLY A 8 -3.48 11.76 -18.90
N LEU A 9 -4.63 12.24 -19.39
CA LEU A 9 -5.19 13.53 -18.98
C LEU A 9 -5.54 13.57 -17.49
N VAL A 10 -6.22 12.55 -16.97
CA VAL A 10 -6.61 12.49 -15.55
C VAL A 10 -5.39 12.50 -14.63
N VAL A 11 -4.37 11.69 -14.94
CA VAL A 11 -3.12 11.65 -14.17
C VAL A 11 -2.40 13.00 -14.26
N ALA A 12 -2.30 13.58 -15.45
CA ALA A 12 -1.64 14.87 -15.64
C ALA A 12 -2.33 15.98 -14.85
N VAL A 13 -3.67 16.04 -14.86
CA VAL A 13 -4.43 17.01 -14.09
C VAL A 13 -4.16 16.85 -12.59
N GLY A 14 -4.17 15.61 -12.07
CA GLY A 14 -3.85 15.34 -10.67
C GLY A 14 -2.46 15.85 -10.27
N LEU A 15 -1.44 15.50 -11.06
CA LEU A 15 -0.06 15.92 -10.81
C LEU A 15 0.13 17.45 -10.92
N VAL A 16 -0.54 18.10 -11.87
CA VAL A 16 -0.50 19.56 -12.02
C VAL A 16 -1.11 20.24 -10.81
N ILE A 17 -2.24 19.75 -10.30
CA ILE A 17 -2.88 20.29 -9.09
C ILE A 17 -1.96 20.13 -7.89
N ASP A 18 -1.36 18.95 -7.68
CA ASP A 18 -0.42 18.72 -6.58
C ASP A 18 0.78 19.67 -6.66
N LEU A 19 1.32 19.87 -7.88
CA LEU A 19 2.43 20.79 -8.10
C LEU A 19 2.04 22.24 -7.79
N ILE A 20 0.85 22.69 -8.23
CA ILE A 20 0.33 24.02 -7.93
C ILE A 20 0.21 24.20 -6.41
N MET A 21 -0.30 23.21 -5.69
CA MET A 21 -0.42 23.26 -4.23
C MET A 21 0.94 23.33 -3.53
N LEU A 22 1.93 22.56 -4.00
CA LEU A 22 3.30 22.62 -3.49
C LEU A 22 3.97 23.97 -3.74
N ILE A 23 3.71 24.61 -4.89
CA ILE A 23 4.20 25.95 -5.19
C ILE A 23 3.52 26.98 -4.28
N LEU A 24 2.20 26.89 -4.13
CA LEU A 24 1.41 27.82 -3.32
C LEU A 24 1.82 27.77 -1.84
N THR A 25 2.09 26.58 -1.30
CA THR A 25 2.57 26.42 0.09
C THR A 25 3.92 27.08 0.34
N LYS A 26 4.78 27.16 -0.67
CA LYS A 26 6.07 27.87 -0.60
C LYS A 26 5.96 29.38 -0.77
N LEU A 27 4.93 29.85 -1.47
CA LEU A 27 4.67 31.29 -1.68
C LEU A 27 3.97 31.95 -0.50
N LEU A 28 3.27 31.17 0.33
CA LEU A 28 2.62 31.65 1.54
C LEU A 28 3.66 32.04 2.60
N PRO A 29 3.43 33.13 3.36
CA PRO A 29 4.36 33.58 4.39
C PRO A 29 4.53 32.51 5.47
N GLU A 30 5.78 32.27 5.86
CA GLU A 30 6.10 31.32 6.93
C GLU A 30 5.46 31.76 8.26
N LYS A 31 4.78 30.80 8.92
CA LYS A 31 4.35 30.98 10.31
C LYS A 31 5.57 30.98 11.22
N VAL A 32 5.47 31.68 12.35
CA VAL A 32 6.52 31.83 13.38
C VAL A 32 7.32 30.54 13.58
N LYS A 33 8.59 30.57 13.18
CA LYS A 33 9.58 29.53 13.47
C LYS A 33 9.94 29.62 14.94
N SER A 34 9.73 28.53 15.66
CA SER A 34 10.20 28.37 17.03
C SER A 34 10.76 26.97 17.14
N GLU A 35 11.91 26.81 17.78
CA GLU A 35 12.58 25.51 17.93
C GLU A 35 11.62 24.43 18.45
N VAL A 36 10.74 24.78 19.40
CA VAL A 36 9.71 23.90 19.97
C VAL A 36 8.71 23.37 18.94
N LYS A 37 8.39 24.13 17.90
CA LYS A 37 7.45 23.73 16.82
C LYS A 37 8.10 22.92 15.72
N GLU A 38 9.43 22.97 15.61
CA GLU A 38 10.20 22.23 14.62
C GLU A 38 10.69 20.88 15.17
N MET A 39 10.76 20.75 16.50
CA MET A 39 11.01 19.48 17.18
C MET A 39 9.91 18.44 16.88
N ARG A 40 10.30 17.16 16.96
CA ARG A 40 9.36 16.05 16.83
C ARG A 40 8.30 16.12 17.92
N TYR A 41 7.08 15.69 17.58
CA TYR A 41 6.03 15.56 18.57
C TYR A 41 6.32 14.39 19.52
N GLU A 42 6.54 14.69 20.81
CA GLU A 42 6.69 13.69 21.89
C GLU A 42 5.82 14.03 23.11
N ALA A 43 4.51 14.28 22.87
CA ALA A 43 3.53 14.52 23.94
C ALA A 43 3.93 15.61 24.97
N GLY A 44 4.68 16.62 24.53
CA GLY A 44 5.16 17.74 25.37
C GLY A 44 6.57 17.57 25.94
N ASN A 45 7.21 16.42 25.74
CA ASN A 45 8.60 16.19 26.12
C ASN A 45 9.57 16.61 25.01
N VAL A 46 10.83 16.90 25.40
CA VAL A 46 11.92 17.11 24.44
C VAL A 46 12.24 15.77 23.76
N PRO A 47 12.35 15.72 22.42
CA PRO A 47 12.50 14.46 21.72
C PRO A 47 13.73 13.63 22.10
N ILE A 48 13.57 12.32 22.17
CA ILE A 48 14.66 11.37 22.45
C ILE A 48 15.45 11.08 21.15
N GLU A 49 16.78 11.03 21.24
CA GLU A 49 17.72 10.98 20.09
C GLU A 49 17.54 9.78 19.13
N ARG A 50 16.87 8.70 19.54
CA ARG A 50 16.72 7.48 18.73
C ARG A 50 15.25 7.16 18.44
N PRO A 51 14.67 7.77 17.40
CA PRO A 51 13.26 7.53 17.09
C PRO A 51 13.00 6.30 16.22
N LYS A 52 14.00 5.81 15.49
CA LYS A 52 13.84 4.70 14.54
C LYS A 52 14.25 3.39 15.20
N HIS A 53 13.27 2.60 15.59
CA HIS A 53 13.47 1.26 16.11
C HIS A 53 12.69 0.24 15.28
N ALA A 54 13.19 -0.99 15.22
CA ALA A 54 12.45 -2.09 14.63
C ALA A 54 11.24 -2.39 15.52
N LEU A 55 10.05 -1.98 15.08
CA LEU A 55 8.80 -2.32 15.72
C LEU A 55 8.33 -3.67 15.15
N PRO A 56 7.94 -4.64 15.99
CA PRO A 56 7.27 -5.83 15.51
C PRO A 56 5.97 -5.41 14.83
N PHE A 57 5.94 -5.48 13.50
CA PHE A 57 4.78 -5.07 12.73
C PHE A 57 3.81 -6.25 12.67
N GLN A 58 2.81 -6.23 13.55
CA GLN A 58 1.78 -7.27 13.64
C GLN A 58 1.02 -7.48 12.31
N TYR A 59 1.09 -6.51 11.39
CA TYR A 59 0.44 -6.56 10.09
C TYR A 59 1.26 -7.28 8.99
N VAL A 60 2.53 -7.66 9.23
CA VAL A 60 3.34 -8.39 8.22
C VAL A 60 2.64 -9.67 7.73
N PRO A 61 2.09 -10.54 8.59
CA PRO A 61 1.40 -11.74 8.13
C PRO A 61 0.16 -11.43 7.27
N TYR A 62 -0.57 -10.36 7.60
CA TYR A 62 -1.71 -9.91 6.81
C TYR A 62 -1.29 -9.37 5.44
N LEU A 63 -0.15 -8.68 5.38
CA LEU A 63 0.41 -8.17 4.13
C LEU A 63 0.88 -9.32 3.22
N ILE A 64 1.47 -10.37 3.79
CA ILE A 64 1.83 -11.60 3.07
C ILE A 64 0.58 -12.29 2.53
N LEU A 65 -0.47 -12.44 3.34
CA LEU A 65 -1.73 -13.05 2.90
C LEU A 65 -2.37 -12.23 1.77
N PHE A 66 -2.42 -10.91 1.91
CA PHE A 66 -2.94 -9.99 0.89
C PHE A 66 -2.18 -10.14 -0.43
N LEU A 67 -0.85 -10.05 -0.39
CA LEU A 67 0.01 -10.15 -1.57
C LEU A 67 -0.08 -11.52 -2.25
N ALA A 68 -0.42 -12.56 -1.49
CA ALA A 68 -0.58 -13.90 -2.00
C ALA A 68 -1.97 -14.14 -2.65
N VAL A 69 -3.00 -13.40 -2.22
CA VAL A 69 -4.37 -13.47 -2.78
C VAL A 69 -4.58 -12.48 -3.93
N GLU A 70 -3.92 -11.33 -3.92
CA GLU A 70 -4.05 -10.28 -4.95
C GLU A 70 -3.89 -10.81 -6.39
N PRO A 71 -2.86 -11.61 -6.74
CA PRO A 71 -2.69 -12.12 -8.11
C PRO A 71 -3.86 -12.98 -8.56
N ILE A 72 -4.51 -13.66 -7.63
CA ILE A 72 -5.66 -14.53 -7.88
C ILE A 72 -6.86 -13.67 -8.26
N ALA A 73 -7.11 -12.59 -7.52
CA ALA A 73 -8.18 -11.64 -7.84
C ALA A 73 -7.96 -10.96 -9.20
N VAL A 74 -6.71 -10.62 -9.55
CA VAL A 74 -6.35 -10.04 -10.85
C VAL A 74 -6.62 -11.03 -11.99
N LEU A 75 -6.19 -12.28 -11.84
CA LEU A 75 -6.45 -13.33 -12.84
C LEU A 75 -7.95 -13.62 -12.97
N MET A 76 -8.69 -13.57 -11.86
CA MET A 76 -10.14 -13.70 -11.88
C MET A 76 -10.80 -12.58 -12.68
N LEU A 77 -10.38 -11.34 -12.50
CA LEU A 77 -10.90 -10.21 -13.27
C LEU A 77 -10.58 -10.36 -14.77
N LEU A 78 -9.34 -10.70 -15.12
CA LEU A 78 -8.88 -10.83 -16.51
C LEU A 78 -9.56 -11.97 -17.27
N LEU A 79 -9.81 -13.10 -16.60
CA LEU A 79 -10.40 -14.28 -17.22
C LEU A 79 -11.93 -14.29 -17.16
N SER A 80 -12.54 -13.33 -16.46
CA SER A 80 -14.01 -13.22 -16.33
C SER A 80 -14.81 -13.27 -17.64
N PRO A 81 -14.32 -12.78 -18.81
CA PRO A 81 -15.06 -12.88 -20.07
C PRO A 81 -15.05 -14.29 -20.70
N PHE A 82 -14.07 -15.13 -20.35
CA PHE A 82 -13.88 -16.48 -20.92
C PHE A 82 -14.61 -17.50 -20.05
N SER A 83 -15.93 -17.55 -20.20
CA SER A 83 -16.83 -18.15 -19.20
C SER A 83 -16.96 -19.68 -19.29
N ASP A 84 -16.10 -20.37 -18.54
CA ASP A 84 -16.40 -21.68 -17.94
C ASP A 84 -16.12 -21.58 -16.44
N TYR A 85 -17.18 -21.40 -15.66
CA TYR A 85 -17.13 -21.17 -14.21
C TYR A 85 -16.32 -22.25 -13.47
N ILE A 86 -16.37 -23.50 -13.92
CA ILE A 86 -15.69 -24.61 -13.27
C ILE A 86 -14.19 -24.53 -13.47
N LYS A 87 -13.72 -24.20 -14.68
CA LYS A 87 -12.29 -23.99 -14.97
C LYS A 87 -11.74 -22.80 -14.20
N PHE A 88 -12.54 -21.75 -14.09
CA PHE A 88 -12.20 -20.56 -13.35
C PHE A 88 -12.04 -20.84 -11.85
N LEU A 89 -13.01 -21.53 -11.24
CA LEU A 89 -12.95 -21.97 -9.85
C LEU A 89 -11.74 -22.88 -9.59
N ALA A 90 -11.44 -23.80 -10.51
CA ALA A 90 -10.30 -24.69 -10.40
C ALA A 90 -8.95 -23.94 -10.40
N VAL A 91 -8.80 -22.95 -11.29
CA VAL A 91 -7.59 -22.11 -11.35
C VAL A 91 -7.44 -21.27 -10.09
N THR A 92 -8.52 -20.65 -9.59
CA THR A 92 -8.51 -19.90 -8.33
C THR A 92 -8.09 -20.77 -7.13
N LEU A 93 -8.67 -21.97 -7.01
CA LEU A 93 -8.31 -22.91 -5.94
C LEU A 93 -6.86 -23.38 -6.06
N ALA A 94 -6.37 -23.65 -7.28
CA ALA A 94 -4.98 -24.05 -7.50
C ALA A 94 -3.99 -22.94 -7.12
N LEU A 95 -4.29 -21.69 -7.45
CA LEU A 95 -3.44 -20.54 -7.13
C LEU A 95 -3.40 -20.18 -5.64
N LEU A 96 -4.41 -20.58 -4.86
CA LEU A 96 -4.43 -20.40 -3.41
C LEU A 96 -3.50 -21.39 -2.68
N ILE A 97 -3.07 -22.49 -3.32
CA ILE A 97 -2.28 -23.54 -2.67
C ILE A 97 -0.91 -23.02 -2.19
N PRO A 98 -0.06 -22.36 -3.01
CA PRO A 98 1.23 -21.88 -2.54
C PRO A 98 1.15 -20.86 -1.39
N PRO A 99 0.26 -19.84 -1.43
CA PRO A 99 -0.04 -18.95 -0.30
C PRO A 99 -0.36 -19.69 1.00
N LEU A 100 -1.26 -20.67 0.94
CA LEU A 100 -1.71 -21.43 2.11
C LEU A 100 -0.59 -22.30 2.69
N LEU A 101 0.17 -22.99 1.82
CA LEU A 101 1.33 -23.78 2.25
C LEU A 101 2.41 -22.90 2.89
N GLY A 102 2.65 -21.71 2.33
CA GLY A 102 3.56 -20.72 2.90
C GLY A 102 3.09 -20.24 4.29
N GLY A 103 1.80 -19.95 4.42
CA GLY A 103 1.18 -19.55 5.69
C GLY A 103 1.27 -20.62 6.78
N VAL A 104 0.97 -21.88 6.45
CA VAL A 104 1.07 -23.01 7.39
C VAL A 104 2.51 -23.22 7.86
N LYS A 105 3.48 -23.24 6.94
CA LYS A 105 4.90 -23.37 7.30
C LYS A 105 5.40 -22.22 8.18
N LEU A 106 4.89 -21.01 7.97
CA LEU A 106 5.24 -19.87 8.81
C LEU A 106 4.64 -20.01 10.21
N ALA A 107 3.39 -20.46 10.32
CA ALA A 107 2.74 -20.71 11.60
C ALA A 107 3.47 -21.78 12.43
N GLU A 108 3.90 -22.88 11.79
CA GLU A 108 4.69 -23.93 12.43
C GLU A 108 6.05 -23.44 12.97
N ARG A 109 6.67 -22.45 12.31
CA ARG A 109 7.95 -21.86 12.74
C ARG A 109 7.82 -20.89 13.90
N VAL A 110 6.65 -20.28 14.10
CA VAL A 110 6.38 -19.32 15.17
C VAL A 110 5.82 -20.01 16.42
N GLY A 111 5.16 -21.17 16.25
CA GLY A 111 4.60 -21.95 17.36
C GLY A 111 5.58 -22.88 18.08
N ASN A 112 6.83 -23.00 17.61
CA ASN A 112 7.94 -23.70 18.27
C ASN A 112 8.97 -22.69 18.79
#